data_AF-A0A0M3HT31-F1
#
_entry.id   AF-A0A0M3HT31-F1
#
_cell.length_a   1.000
_cell.length_b   1.000
_cell.length_c   1.000
_cell.angle_alpha   90.00
_cell.angle_beta   90.00
_cell.angle_gamma   90.00
#
_symmetry.space_group_name_H-M   'P 1'
#
loop_
_entity.id
_entity.type
_entity.pdbx_description
1 polymer ?
#
loop_
_entity_poly.entity_id
_entity_poly.type
_entity_poly.pdbx_seq_one_letter_code
_entity_poly.pdbx_strand_id
1 'polypeptide(L)'
;MRLTFYLRFNATTFAIPTNSQPIQACPWFFAKKCNFVGNFVHVRLPMITIPPLVSESMPEAFVSTERAMGVRHRVRLHDARAKKATRPHELAVCLQPIFLLADWTILIQFFETWIVQGATKFYIYVHSMAPEVDALLRVYENDRSVDIERIPWAPLPIESGTPSAEDPNFFVYRTEVRALVTYEY
;
A
#
# COMPACT_ATOMS: atom_id res chain seq x y z
N MET A 1 15.56 -11.73 -1.88
CA MET A 1 15.33 -12.36 -0.57
C MET A 1 14.24 -13.41 -0.75
N ARG A 2 14.46 -14.65 -0.31
CA ARG A 2 13.47 -15.72 -0.47
C ARG A 2 12.58 -15.78 0.77
N LEU A 3 11.28 -15.61 0.54
CA LEU A 3 10.25 -15.63 1.56
C LEU A 3 9.48 -16.94 1.48
N THR A 4 9.02 -17.43 2.61
CA THR A 4 8.04 -18.51 2.69
C THR A 4 6.74 -17.95 3.25
N PHE A 5 5.66 -18.18 2.52
CA PHE A 5 4.33 -17.76 2.91
C PHE A 5 3.59 -18.92 3.56
N TYR A 6 2.97 -18.69 4.71
CA TYR A 6 2.24 -19.71 5.44
C TYR A 6 0.77 -19.35 5.50
N LEU A 7 -0.10 -20.30 5.14
CA LEU A 7 -1.54 -20.20 5.35
C LEU A 7 -1.97 -21.21 6.40
N ARG A 8 -2.63 -20.74 7.45
CA ARG A 8 -3.21 -21.57 8.50
C ARG A 8 -4.73 -21.59 8.37
N PHE A 9 -5.25 -22.78 8.09
CA PHE A 9 -6.69 -23.09 8.08
C PHE A 9 -6.96 -24.00 9.27
N ASN A 10 -7.69 -23.51 10.27
CA ASN A 10 -7.94 -24.23 11.52
C ASN A 10 -6.61 -24.77 12.13
N ALA A 11 -6.45 -26.09 12.23
CA ALA A 11 -5.24 -26.75 12.74
C ALA A 11 -4.16 -27.03 11.68
N THR A 12 -4.47 -26.85 10.39
CA THR A 12 -3.58 -27.21 9.28
C THR A 12 -2.82 -25.99 8.79
N THR A 13 -1.49 -26.09 8.71
CA THR A 13 -0.63 -25.03 8.18
C THR A 13 0.05 -25.48 6.89
N PHE A 14 -0.13 -24.71 5.83
CA PHE A 14 0.52 -24.91 4.54
C PHE A 14 1.68 -23.94 4.38
N ALA A 15 2.87 -24.46 4.14
CA ALA A 15 4.03 -23.66 3.75
C ALA A 15 4.09 -23.59 2.21
N ILE A 16 4.11 -22.37 1.69
CA ILE A 16 4.04 -22.12 0.26
C ILE A 16 5.26 -21.30 -0.15
N PRO A 17 6.11 -21.82 -1.06
CA PRO A 17 7.25 -21.08 -1.55
C PRO A 17 6.76 -19.85 -2.33
N THR A 18 7.44 -18.72 -2.12
CA THR A 18 7.10 -17.49 -2.83
C THR A 18 8.04 -17.25 -4.00
N ASN A 19 7.53 -16.55 -5.02
CA ASN A 19 8.33 -16.04 -6.12
C ASN A 19 8.39 -14.52 -6.02
N SER A 20 9.57 -13.98 -5.68
CA SER A 20 9.81 -12.55 -5.55
C SER A 20 10.36 -11.97 -6.85
N GLN A 21 9.76 -10.89 -7.33
CA GLN A 21 10.25 -10.12 -8.47
C GLN A 21 10.43 -8.65 -8.06
N PRO A 22 11.49 -7.98 -8.54
CA PRO A 22 11.62 -6.55 -8.30
C PRO A 22 10.47 -5.82 -9.02
N ILE A 23 10.04 -4.70 -8.45
CA ILE A 23 8.96 -3.86 -9.00
C ILE A 23 9.31 -3.35 -10.42
N GLN A 24 10.61 -3.25 -10.70
CA GLN A 24 11.17 -2.56 -11.85
C GLN A 24 12.58 -3.14 -12.12
N ALA A 25 13.09 -2.98 -13.34
CA ALA A 25 14.47 -3.33 -13.65
C ALA A 25 15.46 -2.32 -13.04
N CYS A 26 16.53 -2.84 -12.44
CA CYS A 26 17.72 -2.09 -12.03
C CYS A 26 18.93 -2.83 -12.63
N PRO A 27 19.94 -2.13 -13.21
CA PRO A 27 20.10 -0.67 -13.23
C PRO A 27 19.15 0.07 -14.18
N TRP A 28 18.98 1.37 -13.93
CA TRP A 28 18.14 2.28 -14.72
C TRP A 28 18.95 3.46 -15.24
N PHE A 29 18.44 4.21 -16.23
CA PHE A 29 19.27 5.17 -16.98
C PHE A 29 19.92 6.26 -16.11
N PHE A 30 19.23 6.72 -15.05
CA PHE A 30 19.73 7.71 -14.09
C PHE A 30 20.29 7.12 -12.79
N ALA A 31 20.11 5.82 -12.57
CA ALA A 31 20.56 5.09 -11.38
C ALA A 31 21.38 3.87 -11.82
N LYS A 32 22.63 4.12 -12.24
CA LYS A 32 23.55 3.11 -12.78
C LYS A 32 24.00 2.09 -11.73
N LYS A 33 23.97 2.47 -10.45
CA LYS A 33 24.14 1.60 -9.29
C LYS A 33 22.88 1.74 -8.44
N CYS A 34 22.03 0.72 -8.42
CA CYS A 34 20.87 0.68 -7.53
C CYS A 34 20.72 -0.70 -6.91
N ASN A 35 20.04 -0.75 -5.78
CA ASN A 35 19.59 -1.98 -5.14
C ASN A 35 18.09 -1.86 -4.89
N PHE A 36 17.32 -2.85 -5.33
CA PHE A 36 15.88 -2.89 -5.06
C PHE A 36 15.61 -3.43 -3.66
N VAL A 37 15.06 -2.59 -2.79
CA VAL A 37 14.61 -2.99 -1.45
C VAL A 37 13.14 -3.44 -1.43
N GLY A 38 12.35 -3.09 -2.44
CA GLY A 38 10.95 -3.50 -2.60
C GLY A 38 10.78 -4.59 -3.66
N ASN A 39 10.02 -5.64 -3.34
CA ASN A 39 9.75 -6.75 -4.25
C ASN A 39 8.24 -7.08 -4.24
N PHE A 40 7.67 -7.37 -5.41
CA PHE A 40 6.39 -8.04 -5.50
C PHE A 40 6.59 -9.53 -5.24
N VAL A 41 5.70 -10.10 -4.44
CA VAL A 41 5.76 -11.50 -4.07
C VAL A 41 4.51 -12.19 -4.57
N HIS A 42 4.69 -13.11 -5.51
CA HIS A 42 3.61 -13.92 -6.04
C HIS A 42 3.66 -15.31 -5.41
N VAL A 43 2.48 -15.81 -5.05
CA VAL A 43 2.31 -17.13 -4.45
C VAL A 43 1.34 -17.93 -5.31
N ARG A 44 1.77 -19.10 -5.77
CA ARG A 44 0.87 -20.06 -6.41
C ARG A 44 0.34 -21.00 -5.35
N LEU A 45 -0.96 -20.92 -5.09
CA LEU A 45 -1.63 -21.76 -4.11
C LEU A 45 -1.74 -23.20 -4.64
N PRO A 46 -1.33 -24.22 -3.86
CA PRO A 46 -1.58 -25.61 -4.22
C PRO A 46 -3.08 -25.90 -4.29
N MET A 47 -3.52 -26.78 -5.20
CA MET A 47 -4.94 -27.13 -5.38
C MET A 47 -5.62 -27.56 -4.07
N ILE A 48 -4.90 -28.26 -3.18
CA ILE A 48 -5.42 -28.69 -1.86
C ILE A 48 -5.80 -27.53 -0.94
N THR A 49 -5.25 -26.33 -1.15
CA THR A 49 -5.55 -25.13 -0.35
C THR A 49 -6.73 -24.33 -0.88
N ILE A 50 -7.20 -24.61 -2.10
CA ILE A 50 -8.28 -23.85 -2.74
C ILE A 50 -9.66 -24.17 -2.11
N PRO A 51 -10.07 -25.43 -1.91
CA PRO A 51 -11.35 -25.74 -1.28
C PRO A 51 -11.56 -25.04 0.07
N PRO A 52 -10.62 -25.12 1.05
CA PRO A 52 -10.81 -24.45 2.33
C PRO A 52 -10.82 -22.91 2.19
N LEU A 53 -10.09 -22.34 1.23
CA LEU A 53 -10.15 -20.89 0.98
C LEU A 53 -11.53 -20.42 0.53
N VAL A 54 -12.26 -21.25 -0.20
CA VAL A 54 -13.62 -20.94 -0.69
C VAL A 54 -14.68 -21.21 0.37
N SER A 55 -14.53 -22.27 1.17
CA SER A 55 -15.55 -22.71 2.13
C SER A 55 -15.39 -22.16 3.55
N GLU A 56 -14.18 -21.82 3.98
CA GLU A 56 -13.89 -21.37 5.35
C GLU A 56 -13.77 -19.84 5.45
N SER A 57 -13.82 -19.32 6.68
CA SER A 57 -13.40 -17.95 6.98
C SER A 57 -11.95 -17.72 6.54
N MET A 58 -11.61 -16.47 6.20
CA MET A 58 -10.26 -16.11 5.76
C MET A 58 -9.17 -16.72 6.65
N PRO A 59 -8.19 -17.44 6.08
CA PRO A 59 -7.13 -18.08 6.86
C PRO A 59 -6.26 -17.03 7.52
N GLU A 60 -5.50 -17.47 8.52
CA GLU A 60 -4.41 -16.66 9.00
C GLU A 60 -3.19 -16.80 8.09
N ALA A 61 -2.56 -15.68 7.78
CA ALA A 61 -1.36 -15.65 6.97
C ALA A 61 -0.14 -15.22 7.77
N PHE A 62 1.01 -15.82 7.43
CA PHE A 62 2.30 -15.45 7.99
C PHE A 62 3.38 -15.45 6.91
N VAL A 63 4.45 -14.68 7.13
CA VAL A 63 5.68 -14.77 6.33
C VAL A 63 6.85 -15.10 7.24
N SER A 64 7.80 -15.87 6.70
CA SER A 64 9.13 -16.06 7.29
C SER A 64 10.18 -15.80 6.23
N THR A 65 11.33 -15.27 6.64
CA THR A 65 12.53 -15.24 5.80
C THR A 65 13.33 -16.52 6.03
N GLU A 66 14.16 -16.91 5.04
CA GLU A 66 15.12 -18.02 5.24
C GLU A 66 16.17 -17.71 6.32
N ARG A 67 16.51 -16.42 6.51
CA ARG A 67 17.53 -15.99 7.48
C ARG A 67 17.04 -16.05 8.93
N ALA A 68 15.75 -15.82 9.17
CA ALA A 68 15.13 -15.87 10.49
C ALA A 68 14.25 -17.12 10.63
N MET A 69 14.84 -18.31 10.44
CA MET A 69 14.12 -19.58 10.54
C MET A 69 13.38 -19.68 11.88
N GLY A 70 12.06 -19.78 11.82
CA GLY A 70 11.18 -19.91 13.00
C GLY A 70 10.45 -18.63 13.41
N VAL A 71 10.89 -17.45 12.95
CA VAL A 71 10.18 -16.20 13.23
C VAL A 71 9.12 -15.97 12.14
N ARG A 72 7.85 -16.00 12.55
CA ARG A 72 6.70 -15.80 11.65
C ARG A 72 6.05 -14.45 11.92
N HIS A 73 6.04 -13.58 10.91
CA HIS A 73 5.33 -12.31 10.96
C HIS A 73 3.93 -12.47 10.41
N ARG A 74 2.90 -12.06 11.16
CA ARG A 74 1.51 -12.14 10.73
C ARG A 74 1.24 -11.15 9.59
N VAL A 75 0.55 -11.61 8.55
CA VAL A 75 0.06 -10.77 7.45
C VAL A 75 -1.45 -10.65 7.54
N ARG A 76 -1.95 -9.43 7.48
CA ARG A 76 -3.39 -9.19 7.39
C ARG A 76 -3.84 -9.50 5.97
N LEU A 77 -4.75 -10.46 5.83
CA LEU A 77 -5.37 -10.75 4.56
C LEU A 77 -6.62 -9.89 4.35
N HIS A 78 -6.78 -9.41 3.12
CA HIS A 78 -7.98 -8.73 2.66
C HIS A 78 -8.68 -9.62 1.64
N ASP A 79 -9.94 -9.95 1.91
CA ASP A 79 -10.75 -10.73 0.98
C ASP A 79 -11.24 -9.83 -0.15
N ALA A 80 -10.58 -9.91 -1.31
CA ALA A 80 -10.93 -9.14 -2.50
C ALA A 80 -12.10 -9.76 -3.29
N ARG A 81 -12.64 -10.91 -2.87
CA ARG A 81 -13.83 -11.47 -3.50
C ARG A 81 -14.98 -10.51 -3.24
N ALA A 82 -15.62 -10.05 -4.31
CA ALA A 82 -16.82 -9.25 -4.21
C ALA A 82 -17.88 -10.09 -3.50
N LYS A 83 -18.03 -9.89 -2.18
CA LYS A 83 -19.26 -10.30 -1.50
C LYS A 83 -20.39 -9.62 -2.25
N LYS A 84 -21.54 -10.29 -2.35
CA LYS A 84 -22.77 -9.76 -2.94
C LYS A 84 -23.37 -8.64 -2.07
N ALA A 85 -22.51 -7.81 -1.50
CA ALA A 85 -22.85 -6.61 -0.77
C ALA A 85 -23.35 -5.59 -1.78
N THR A 86 -24.32 -4.80 -1.35
CA THR A 86 -24.68 -3.55 -2.00
C THR A 86 -23.41 -2.74 -2.20
N ARG A 87 -23.10 -2.37 -3.45
CA ARG A 87 -22.02 -1.43 -3.75
C ARG A 87 -22.61 -0.04 -3.57
N PRO A 88 -22.30 0.70 -2.48
CA PRO A 88 -22.91 1.99 -2.24
C PRO A 88 -22.39 3.07 -3.20
N HIS A 89 -21.28 2.80 -3.91
CA HIS A 89 -20.63 3.72 -4.84
C HIS A 89 -20.50 3.10 -6.22
N GLU A 90 -20.86 3.86 -7.24
CA GLU A 90 -20.70 3.49 -8.65
C GLU A 90 -19.34 3.91 -9.20
N LEU A 91 -18.86 5.10 -8.80
CA LEU A 91 -17.57 5.65 -9.18
C LEU A 91 -16.76 6.06 -7.95
N ALA A 92 -15.54 5.54 -7.87
CA ALA A 92 -14.55 5.90 -6.86
C ALA A 92 -13.29 6.47 -7.52
N VAL A 93 -12.67 7.46 -6.88
CA VAL A 93 -11.46 8.13 -7.39
C VAL A 93 -10.36 8.05 -6.34
N CYS A 94 -9.15 7.72 -6.76
CA CYS A 94 -7.97 7.73 -5.91
C CYS A 94 -7.10 8.93 -6.25
N LEU A 95 -6.77 9.75 -5.25
CA LEU A 95 -5.79 10.82 -5.41
C LEU A 95 -4.38 10.24 -5.26
N GLN A 96 -3.38 10.83 -5.90
CA GLN A 96 -1.98 10.50 -5.62
C GLN A 96 -1.62 10.82 -4.15
N PRO A 97 -0.60 10.17 -3.56
CA PRO A 97 -0.18 10.47 -2.20
C PRO A 97 0.09 11.96 -1.95
N ILE A 98 -0.61 12.50 -0.96
CA ILE A 98 -0.41 13.85 -0.43
C ILE A 98 0.84 13.83 0.45
N PHE A 99 1.87 14.55 0.01
CA PHE A 99 3.13 14.70 0.73
C PHE A 99 3.56 16.17 0.68
N LEU A 100 3.73 16.78 1.86
CA LEU A 100 4.07 18.19 2.01
C LEU A 100 3.17 19.14 1.19
N LEU A 101 1.91 18.75 0.97
CA LEU A 101 0.97 19.58 0.22
C LEU A 101 0.55 20.78 1.07
N ALA A 102 0.74 21.97 0.53
CA ALA A 102 0.29 23.23 1.14
C ALA A 102 -0.77 23.96 0.31
N ASP A 103 -0.83 23.70 -1.00
CA ASP A 103 -1.84 24.28 -1.87
C ASP A 103 -3.16 23.52 -1.72
N TRP A 104 -4.06 24.05 -0.90
CA TRP A 104 -5.38 23.48 -0.67
C TRP A 104 -6.35 23.74 -1.83
N THR A 105 -6.11 24.77 -2.65
CA THR A 105 -7.06 25.16 -3.71
C THR A 105 -7.15 24.10 -4.80
N ILE A 106 -6.05 23.38 -5.07
CA ILE A 106 -6.02 22.29 -6.03
C ILE A 106 -6.93 21.12 -5.61
N LEU A 107 -7.12 20.90 -4.30
CA LEU A 107 -8.01 19.85 -3.80
C LEU A 107 -9.46 20.19 -4.06
N ILE A 108 -9.85 21.48 -3.96
CA ILE A 108 -11.20 21.90 -4.31
C ILE A 108 -11.49 21.56 -5.76
N GLN A 109 -10.59 21.99 -6.67
CA GLN A 109 -10.77 21.69 -8.08
C GLN A 109 -10.85 20.20 -8.35
N PHE A 110 -10.02 19.39 -7.67
CA PHE A 110 -10.05 17.93 -7.77
C PHE A 110 -11.41 17.36 -7.34
N PHE A 111 -11.89 17.67 -6.12
CA PHE A 111 -13.15 17.13 -5.62
C PHE A 111 -14.33 17.56 -6.48
N GLU A 112 -14.50 18.86 -6.72
CA GLU A 112 -15.64 19.39 -7.46
C GLU A 112 -15.70 18.83 -8.90
N THR A 113 -14.56 18.68 -9.57
CA THR A 113 -14.50 18.10 -10.91
C THR A 113 -15.02 16.66 -10.91
N TRP A 114 -14.59 15.83 -9.96
CA TRP A 114 -14.97 14.41 -9.92
C TRP A 114 -16.39 14.19 -9.37
N ILE A 115 -16.85 15.03 -8.45
CA ILE A 115 -18.24 15.02 -7.97
C ILE A 115 -19.20 15.26 -9.15
N VAL A 116 -18.90 16.24 -10.02
CA VAL A 116 -19.69 16.50 -11.24
C VAL A 116 -19.71 15.30 -12.20
N GLN A 117 -18.66 14.47 -12.21
CA GLN A 117 -18.59 13.23 -13.00
C GLN A 117 -19.28 12.04 -12.32
N GLY A 118 -19.92 12.24 -11.16
CA GLY A 118 -20.65 11.21 -10.42
C GLY A 118 -19.82 10.39 -9.43
N ALA A 119 -18.60 10.83 -9.10
CA ALA A 119 -17.79 10.17 -8.07
C ALA A 119 -18.40 10.40 -6.68
N THR A 120 -18.59 9.32 -5.94
CA THR A 120 -19.16 9.36 -4.57
C THR A 120 -18.23 8.75 -3.52
N LYS A 121 -17.08 8.20 -3.93
CA LYS A 121 -16.05 7.67 -3.04
C LYS A 121 -14.68 8.21 -3.43
N PHE A 122 -13.92 8.68 -2.45
CA PHE A 122 -12.58 9.18 -2.65
C PHE A 122 -11.59 8.49 -1.71
N TYR A 123 -10.48 8.04 -2.26
CA TYR A 123 -9.35 7.51 -1.51
C TYR A 123 -8.21 8.52 -1.53
N ILE A 124 -7.84 9.02 -0.36
CA ILE A 124 -6.81 10.03 -0.19
C ILE A 124 -5.64 9.41 0.57
N TYR A 125 -4.53 9.15 -0.11
CA TYR A 125 -3.32 8.66 0.55
C TYR A 125 -2.62 9.84 1.22
N VAL A 126 -2.47 9.79 2.55
CA VAL A 126 -1.96 10.91 3.35
C VAL A 126 -0.65 10.53 4.01
N HIS A 127 0.41 11.28 3.72
CA HIS A 127 1.65 11.25 4.49
C HIS A 127 1.79 12.51 5.36
N SER A 128 1.76 13.68 4.74
CA SER A 128 1.90 14.97 5.42
C SER A 128 1.24 16.08 4.60
N MET A 129 0.64 17.06 5.28
CA MET A 129 -0.02 18.21 4.66
C MET A 129 -0.03 19.42 5.59
N ALA A 130 -0.22 20.61 5.02
CA ALA A 130 -0.44 21.82 5.80
C ALA A 130 -1.80 21.79 6.53
N PRO A 131 -1.96 22.50 7.65
CA PRO A 131 -3.22 22.54 8.41
C PRO A 131 -4.43 22.98 7.56
N GLU A 132 -4.24 23.88 6.61
CA GLU A 132 -5.28 24.38 5.71
C GLU A 132 -5.80 23.27 4.79
N VAL A 133 -4.91 22.40 4.32
CA VAL A 133 -5.25 21.21 3.52
C VAL A 133 -6.04 20.21 4.38
N ASP A 134 -5.61 19.99 5.64
CA ASP A 134 -6.33 19.12 6.58
C ASP A 134 -7.73 19.65 6.86
N ALA A 135 -7.85 20.96 7.09
CA ALA A 135 -9.11 21.63 7.34
C ALA A 135 -10.06 21.51 6.14
N LEU A 136 -9.57 21.68 4.91
CA LEU A 136 -10.37 21.50 3.71
C LEU A 136 -10.85 20.05 3.55
N LEU A 137 -9.97 19.06 3.76
CA LEU A 137 -10.38 17.65 3.69
C LEU A 137 -11.51 17.34 4.67
N ARG A 138 -11.48 17.94 5.88
CA ARG A 138 -12.57 17.80 6.86
C ARG A 138 -13.90 18.37 6.38
N VAL A 139 -13.90 19.39 5.52
CA VAL A 139 -15.13 19.91 4.92
C VAL A 139 -15.78 18.83 4.05
N TYR A 140 -15.02 18.20 3.16
CA TYR A 140 -15.54 17.13 2.30
C TYR A 140 -15.86 15.85 3.06
N GLU A 141 -15.12 15.52 4.12
CA GLU A 141 -15.43 14.38 5.02
C GLU A 141 -16.77 14.54 5.74
N ASN A 142 -17.20 15.78 5.98
CA ASN A 142 -18.48 16.08 6.62
C ASN A 142 -19.63 16.21 5.61
N ASP A 143 -19.36 16.22 4.31
CA ASP A 143 -20.37 16.19 3.27
C ASP A 143 -20.98 14.78 3.19
N ARG A 144 -22.31 14.69 3.16
CA ARG A 144 -23.03 13.41 3.11
C ARG A 144 -23.17 12.85 1.70
N SER A 145 -22.86 13.62 0.67
CA SER A 145 -22.95 13.23 -0.74
C SER A 145 -21.74 12.41 -1.22
N VAL A 146 -20.62 12.48 -0.49
CA VAL A 146 -19.38 11.79 -0.80
C VAL A 146 -18.86 11.04 0.42
N ASP A 147 -18.15 9.94 0.19
CA ASP A 147 -17.41 9.20 1.21
C ASP A 147 -15.91 9.43 0.97
N ILE A 148 -15.24 10.02 1.96
CA ILE A 148 -13.80 10.27 1.92
C ILE A 148 -13.08 9.29 2.86
N GLU A 149 -12.15 8.51 2.31
CA GLU A 149 -11.31 7.60 3.07
C GLU A 149 -9.85 8.02 3.01
N ARG A 150 -9.31 8.41 4.17
CA ARG A 150 -7.88 8.68 4.32
C ARG A 150 -7.11 7.38 4.54
N ILE A 151 -6.18 7.11 3.64
CA ILE A 151 -5.27 5.96 3.75
C ILE A 151 -3.91 6.48 4.23
N PRO A 152 -3.43 6.07 5.43
CA PRO A 152 -2.10 6.42 5.87
C PRO A 152 -1.04 5.92 4.88
N TRP A 153 -0.23 6.84 4.36
CA TRP A 153 0.89 6.53 3.48
C TRP A 153 2.18 6.62 4.28
N ALA A 154 2.75 5.47 4.65
CA ALA A 154 3.86 5.41 5.59
C ALA A 154 5.16 5.99 5.01
N PRO A 155 6.05 6.55 5.85
CA PRO A 155 7.43 6.77 5.48
C PRO A 155 8.16 5.46 5.24
N LEU A 156 9.26 5.56 4.50
CA LEU A 156 10.25 4.52 4.35
C LEU A 156 10.91 4.26 5.70
N PRO A 157 11.20 2.99 6.05
CA PRO A 157 11.83 2.66 7.31
C PRO A 157 13.22 3.31 7.38
N ILE A 158 13.50 3.94 8.52
CA ILE A 158 14.81 4.51 8.87
C ILE A 158 15.25 3.98 10.22
N GLU A 159 16.55 3.91 10.45
CA GLU A 159 17.10 3.53 11.74
C GLU A 159 16.92 4.68 12.75
N SER A 160 16.81 4.35 14.03
CA SER A 160 16.69 5.37 15.06
C SER A 160 17.96 6.21 15.13
N GLY A 161 17.83 7.52 14.95
CA GLY A 161 18.97 8.44 14.98
C GLY A 161 19.59 8.73 13.61
N THR A 162 19.03 8.23 12.51
CA THR A 162 19.42 8.66 11.16
C THR A 162 19.31 10.20 11.04
N PRO A 163 20.40 10.91 10.71
CA PRO A 163 20.35 12.35 10.49
C PRO A 163 19.40 12.71 9.36
N SER A 164 18.73 13.86 9.44
CA SER A 164 17.78 14.31 8.40
C SER A 164 18.40 14.43 7.01
N ALA A 165 19.71 14.69 6.93
CA ALA A 165 20.46 14.73 5.67
C ALA A 165 20.61 13.35 4.98
N GLU A 166 20.44 12.26 5.74
CA GLU A 166 20.52 10.88 5.26
C GLU A 166 19.14 10.20 5.22
N ASP A 167 18.10 10.86 5.70
CA ASP A 167 16.75 10.31 5.73
C ASP A 167 16.15 10.35 4.30
N PRO A 168 15.94 9.18 3.66
CA PRO A 168 15.43 9.11 2.28
C PRO A 168 14.04 9.73 2.14
N ASN A 169 13.27 9.85 3.23
CA ASN A 169 11.93 10.41 3.20
C ASN A 169 11.88 11.88 2.77
N PHE A 170 13.00 12.61 2.88
CA PHE A 170 13.12 14.00 2.40
C PHE A 170 13.58 14.13 0.94
N PHE A 171 14.09 13.06 0.34
CA PHE A 171 14.73 13.09 -0.99
C PHE A 171 14.04 12.21 -2.03
N VAL A 172 13.06 11.39 -1.63
CA VAL A 172 12.26 10.57 -2.55
C VAL A 172 11.10 11.40 -3.12
N TYR A 173 11.01 11.46 -4.44
CA TYR A 173 9.86 12.02 -5.13
C TYR A 173 8.69 11.04 -5.02
N ARG A 174 7.82 11.22 -4.02
CA ARG A 174 6.79 10.23 -3.63
C ARG A 174 5.61 10.06 -4.59
N THR A 175 5.79 10.25 -5.89
CA THR A 175 4.91 9.66 -6.92
C THR A 175 5.07 8.14 -7.05
N GLU A 176 5.85 7.53 -6.16
CA GLU A 176 6.31 6.16 -6.27
C GLU A 176 5.37 5.15 -5.61
N VAL A 177 4.60 4.49 -6.46
CA VAL A 177 4.67 3.02 -6.53
C VAL A 177 5.72 2.64 -7.58
N ARG A 178 6.93 3.22 -7.52
CA ARG A 178 8.04 2.93 -8.45
C ARG A 178 9.42 3.23 -7.81
N ALA A 179 9.93 2.28 -7.01
CA ALA A 179 11.37 2.12 -6.72
C ALA A 179 12.08 3.13 -5.80
N LEU A 180 12.27 2.73 -4.53
CA LEU A 180 13.24 3.33 -3.62
C LEU A 180 14.68 3.15 -4.16
N VAL A 181 15.35 4.25 -4.49
CA VAL A 181 16.77 4.29 -4.91
C VAL A 181 17.57 4.95 -3.79
N THR A 182 18.44 4.20 -3.12
CA THR A 182 19.47 4.76 -2.24
C THR A 182 20.75 5.01 -3.03
N TYR A 183 21.32 6.21 -2.94
CA TYR A 183 22.65 6.51 -3.46
C TYR A 183 23.67 6.24 -2.36
N GLU A 184 24.65 5.37 -2.64
CA GLU A 184 25.88 5.30 -1.85
C GLU A 184 26.95 6.11 -2.61
N TYR A 185 27.57 7.07 -1.91
CA TYR A 185 28.73 7.84 -2.41
C TYR A 185 29.99 6.99 -2.42
#